data_AF-U6D3M3-F1
#
_entry.id   AF-U6D3M3-F1
#
_cell.length_a   1.000
_cell.length_b   1.000
_cell.length_c   1.000
_cell.angle_alpha   90.00
_cell.angle_beta   90.00
_cell.angle_gamma   90.00
#
_symmetry.space_group_name_H-M   'P 1'
#
loop_
_entity.id
_entity.type
_entity.pdbx_description
1 polymer ?
#
loop_
_entity_poly.entity_id
_entity_poly.type
_entity_poly.pdbx_seq_one_letter_code
_entity_poly.pdbx_strand_id
1 'polypeptide(L)'
;VGRPLPPTPLLGVEMSGLSAPETEGCRNLLGLLDNDDIMALCDTITNRLVQPEDRQDAIRAILVYSQNVEELLRRKKVHREVIFKYLATQGVIVPPATEKHNLIQHAKDYWQKQSHLKLKETPEPVKTEDIRLFQQ
;
A
#
# COMPACT_ATOMS: atom_id res chain seq x y z
N VAL A 1 -24.92 -12.37 -32.95
CA VAL A 1 -24.80 -10.93 -32.60
C VAL A 1 -24.28 -10.82 -31.18
N GLY A 2 -22.96 -10.96 -31.00
CA GLY A 2 -22.30 -10.77 -29.70
C GLY A 2 -21.78 -9.34 -29.64
N ARG A 3 -22.29 -8.54 -28.69
CA ARG A 3 -21.80 -7.17 -28.49
C ARG A 3 -20.35 -7.25 -27.96
N PRO A 4 -19.39 -6.48 -28.50
CA PRO A 4 -18.10 -6.34 -27.85
C PRO A 4 -18.30 -5.52 -26.56
N LEU A 5 -17.83 -6.06 -25.44
CA LEU A 5 -17.67 -5.29 -24.21
C LEU A 5 -16.63 -4.18 -24.47
N PRO A 6 -16.85 -2.94 -23.97
CA PRO A 6 -15.83 -1.92 -24.09
C PRO A 6 -14.59 -2.33 -23.30
N PRO A 7 -13.37 -2.04 -23.80
CA PRO A 7 -12.17 -2.18 -22.99
C PRO A 7 -12.28 -1.21 -21.82
N THR A 8 -12.28 -1.74 -20.60
CA THR A 8 -12.10 -0.95 -19.38
C THR A 8 -10.82 -0.13 -19.53
N PRO A 9 -10.87 1.21 -19.50
CA PRO A 9 -9.66 1.97 -19.34
C PRO A 9 -9.30 1.88 -17.86
N LEU A 10 -8.55 0.83 -17.48
CA LEU A 10 -7.64 0.93 -16.34
C LEU A 10 -6.44 1.76 -16.81
N LEU A 11 -6.71 3.03 -17.14
CA LEU A 11 -5.68 4.01 -17.40
C LEU A 11 -5.02 4.28 -16.05
N GLY A 12 -3.86 3.66 -15.85
CA GLY A 12 -2.91 3.97 -14.80
C GLY A 12 -2.42 5.40 -14.95
N VAL A 13 -3.23 6.35 -14.52
CA VAL A 13 -2.77 7.68 -14.16
C VAL A 13 -2.76 7.72 -12.65
N GLU A 14 -1.73 7.11 -12.06
CA GLU A 14 -1.36 7.40 -10.68
C GLU A 14 -0.94 8.87 -10.63
N MET A 15 -1.91 9.78 -10.44
CA MET A 15 -1.66 11.18 -10.12
C MET A 15 -1.20 11.36 -8.66
N SER A 16 -1.06 10.25 -7.93
CA SER A 16 -0.45 10.18 -6.62
C SER A 16 1.03 10.53 -6.75
N GLY A 17 1.56 11.41 -5.91
CA GLY A 17 3.02 11.66 -5.83
C GLY A 17 3.83 10.49 -5.24
N LEU A 18 3.19 9.34 -5.06
CA LEU A 18 3.69 8.16 -4.38
C LEU A 18 4.11 7.11 -5.40
N SER A 19 5.19 6.37 -5.14
CA SER A 19 5.57 5.24 -5.98
C SER A 19 4.63 4.05 -5.81
N ALA A 20 4.56 3.15 -6.79
CA ALA A 20 3.70 1.96 -6.76
C ALA A 20 3.74 1.16 -5.42
N PRO A 21 4.90 0.81 -4.82
CA PRO A 21 4.92 0.12 -3.53
C PRO A 21 4.46 1.01 -2.36
N GLU A 22 4.66 2.32 -2.44
CA GLU A 22 4.16 3.27 -1.45
C GLU A 22 2.63 3.39 -1.54
N THR A 23 2.07 3.43 -2.75
CA THR A 23 0.63 3.43 -2.98
C THR A 23 -0.02 2.18 -2.40
N GLU A 24 0.53 0.99 -2.71
CA GLU A 24 0.03 -0.28 -2.19
C GLU A 24 0.22 -0.38 -0.66
N GLY A 25 1.36 0.08 -0.15
CA GLY A 25 1.66 0.15 1.26
C GLY A 25 0.68 1.03 2.04
N CYS A 26 0.47 2.25 1.56
CA CYS A 26 -0.55 3.18 2.05
C CYS A 26 -1.93 2.55 2.03
N ARG A 27 -2.32 1.92 0.92
CA ARG A 27 -3.63 1.29 0.77
C ARG A 27 -3.86 0.24 1.85
N ASN A 28 -2.87 -0.63 2.09
CA ASN A 28 -2.95 -1.67 3.10
C ASN A 28 -2.96 -1.09 4.53
N LEU A 29 -2.18 -0.05 4.80
CA LEU A 29 -2.16 0.62 6.09
C LEU A 29 -3.49 1.34 6.38
N LEU A 30 -4.03 2.06 5.40
CA LEU A 30 -5.36 2.67 5.48
C LEU A 30 -6.44 1.60 5.64
N GLY A 31 -6.25 0.42 5.07
CA GLY A 31 -7.12 -0.75 5.27
C GLY A 31 -7.13 -1.29 6.71
N LEU A 32 -6.21 -0.87 7.58
CA LEU A 32 -6.23 -1.22 9.01
C LEU A 32 -6.93 -0.17 9.88
N LEU A 33 -7.23 1.02 9.35
CA LEU A 33 -7.98 2.06 10.04
C LEU A 33 -9.48 1.76 10.01
N ASP A 34 -10.19 2.19 11.05
CA ASP A 34 -11.65 2.16 11.11
C ASP A 34 -12.28 3.10 10.07
N ASN A 35 -13.56 2.88 9.78
CA ASN A 35 -14.30 3.66 8.79
C ASN A 35 -14.30 5.15 9.14
N ASP A 36 -14.62 5.51 10.38
CA ASP A 36 -14.60 6.90 10.87
C ASP A 36 -13.24 7.58 10.69
N ASP A 37 -12.15 6.87 10.99
CA ASP A 37 -10.81 7.43 10.87
C ASP A 37 -10.41 7.65 9.41
N ILE A 38 -10.76 6.73 8.51
CA ILE A 38 -10.55 6.87 7.08
C ILE A 38 -11.35 8.05 6.54
N MET A 39 -12.64 8.16 6.89
CA MET A 39 -13.49 9.26 6.45
C MET A 39 -12.95 10.61 6.95
N ALA A 40 -12.56 10.69 8.23
CA ALA A 40 -12.00 11.91 8.80
C ALA A 40 -10.61 12.27 8.21
N LEU A 41 -9.78 11.27 7.90
CA LEU A 41 -8.51 11.47 7.23
C LEU A 41 -8.73 11.98 5.79
N CYS A 42 -9.67 11.39 5.07
CA CYS A 42 -10.05 11.83 3.72
C CYS A 42 -10.53 13.28 3.72
N ASP A 43 -11.44 13.65 4.62
CA ASP A 43 -11.94 15.03 4.80
C ASP A 43 -10.78 16.02 5.03
N THR A 44 -9.79 15.60 5.81
CA THR A 44 -8.63 16.42 6.17
C THR A 44 -7.60 16.55 5.03
N ILE A 45 -7.39 15.49 4.25
CA ILE A 45 -6.44 15.46 3.12
C ILE A 45 -7.02 16.16 1.91
N THR A 46 -8.29 15.90 1.62
CA THR A 46 -9.02 16.53 0.51
C THR A 46 -9.58 17.91 0.89
N ASN A 47 -9.41 18.36 2.14
CA ASN A 47 -10.01 19.61 2.65
C ASN A 47 -11.52 19.70 2.35
N ARG A 48 -12.24 18.59 2.55
CA ARG A 48 -13.66 18.39 2.21
C ARG A 48 -14.02 18.57 0.73
N LEU A 49 -13.03 18.60 -0.17
CA LEU A 49 -13.30 18.71 -1.61
C LEU A 49 -13.98 17.46 -2.16
N VAL A 50 -13.78 16.30 -1.52
CA VAL A 50 -14.35 15.03 -1.94
C VAL A 50 -15.08 14.39 -0.76
N GLN A 51 -16.33 13.99 -0.98
CA GLN A 51 -17.10 13.18 -0.04
C GLN A 51 -17.14 11.75 -0.55
N PRO A 52 -16.31 10.85 -0.01
CA PRO A 52 -16.35 9.45 -0.40
C PRO A 52 -17.64 8.78 0.07
N GLU A 53 -18.34 8.09 -0.83
CA GLU A 53 -19.53 7.30 -0.49
C GLU A 53 -19.18 6.00 0.25
N ASP A 54 -18.02 5.42 -0.07
CA ASP A 54 -17.56 4.15 0.50
C ASP A 54 -16.14 4.27 1.04
N ARG A 55 -15.78 3.36 1.94
CA ARG A 55 -14.42 3.21 2.46
C ARG A 55 -13.38 3.09 1.35
N GLN A 56 -13.67 2.33 0.30
CA GLN A 56 -12.73 2.18 -0.84
C GLN A 56 -12.55 3.51 -1.59
N ASP A 57 -13.61 4.28 -1.75
CA ASP A 57 -13.56 5.60 -2.38
C ASP A 57 -12.76 6.59 -1.54
N ALA A 58 -12.92 6.54 -0.21
CA ALA A 58 -12.13 7.36 0.71
C ALA A 58 -10.64 7.04 0.61
N ILE A 59 -10.27 5.75 0.57
CA ILE A 59 -8.88 5.33 0.39
C ILE A 59 -8.33 5.83 -0.95
N ARG A 60 -9.10 5.70 -2.03
CA ARG A 60 -8.68 6.21 -3.36
C ARG A 60 -8.49 7.73 -3.35
N ALA A 61 -9.44 8.48 -2.80
CA ALA A 61 -9.33 9.93 -2.69
C ALA A 61 -8.11 10.34 -1.86
N ILE A 62 -7.85 9.66 -0.74
CA ILE A 62 -6.64 9.87 0.07
C ILE A 62 -5.38 9.63 -0.76
N LEU A 63 -5.30 8.51 -1.50
CA LEU A 63 -4.14 8.18 -2.32
C LEU A 63 -3.89 9.21 -3.44
N VAL A 64 -4.96 9.66 -4.10
CA VAL A 64 -4.88 10.62 -5.22
C VAL A 64 -4.46 12.02 -4.73
N TYR A 65 -5.00 12.46 -3.59
CA TYR A 65 -4.68 13.79 -3.05
C TYR A 65 -3.39 13.80 -2.22
N SER A 66 -2.91 12.64 -1.76
CA SER A 66 -1.67 12.55 -0.99
C SER A 66 -0.46 12.49 -1.90
N GLN A 67 0.37 13.53 -1.84
CA GLN A 67 1.63 13.59 -2.56
C GLN A 67 2.79 12.96 -1.78
N ASN A 68 2.64 12.75 -0.47
CA ASN A 68 3.71 12.21 0.37
C ASN A 68 3.15 11.33 1.51
N VAL A 69 3.60 10.07 1.58
CA VAL A 69 3.15 9.14 2.63
C VAL A 69 3.58 9.61 4.01
N GLU A 70 4.74 10.24 4.10
CA GLU A 70 5.25 10.73 5.36
C GLU A 70 4.30 11.77 5.95
N GLU A 71 3.77 12.69 5.12
CA GLU A 71 2.79 13.67 5.57
C GLU A 71 1.48 13.01 5.96
N LEU A 72 1.00 12.06 5.15
CA LEU A 72 -0.20 11.28 5.42
C LEU A 72 -0.15 10.61 6.80
N LEU A 73 0.91 9.85 7.07
CA LEU A 73 1.08 9.15 8.34
C LEU A 73 1.42 10.10 9.50
N ARG A 74 1.97 11.28 9.21
CA ARG A 74 2.25 12.31 10.21
C ARG A 74 0.98 13.02 10.69
N ARG A 75 -0.13 13.00 9.93
CA ARG A 75 -1.45 13.49 10.38
C ARG A 75 -1.88 12.77 11.66
N LYS A 76 -2.65 13.45 12.51
CA LYS A 76 -3.08 12.96 13.84
C LYS A 76 -3.96 11.71 13.78
N LYS A 77 -4.58 11.44 12.63
CA LYS A 77 -5.52 10.32 12.44
C LYS A 77 -4.83 8.96 12.34
N VAL A 78 -3.60 8.92 11.85
CA VAL A 78 -2.83 7.68 11.82
C VAL A 78 -2.11 7.53 13.17
N HIS A 79 -2.64 6.64 14.00
CA HIS A 79 -2.05 6.30 15.29
C HIS A 79 -0.78 5.47 15.11
N ARG A 80 0.17 5.64 16.04
CA ARG A 80 1.42 4.84 16.06
C ARG A 80 1.13 3.33 16.06
N GLU A 81 0.05 2.92 16.73
CA GLU A 81 -0.31 1.51 16.86
C GLU A 81 -0.73 0.90 15.53
N VAL A 82 -1.41 1.67 14.67
CA VAL A 82 -1.82 1.21 13.33
C VAL A 82 -0.59 0.97 12.46
N ILE A 83 0.37 1.91 12.48
CA ILE A 83 1.63 1.77 11.73
C ILE A 83 2.44 0.61 12.28
N PHE A 84 2.51 0.47 13.61
CA PHE A 84 3.21 -0.64 14.27
C PHE A 84 2.60 -1.99 13.90
N LYS A 85 1.27 -2.12 13.96
CA LYS A 85 0.54 -3.32 13.58
C LYS A 85 0.73 -3.65 12.10
N TYR A 86 0.72 -2.65 11.23
CA TYR A 86 1.04 -2.81 9.81
C TYR A 86 2.44 -3.39 9.63
N LEU A 87 3.46 -2.74 10.20
CA LEU A 87 4.86 -3.18 10.10
C LEU A 87 5.04 -4.60 10.63
N ALA A 88 4.45 -4.93 11.78
CA ALA A 88 4.48 -6.28 12.34
C ALA A 88 3.84 -7.31 11.40
N THR A 89 2.73 -6.95 10.73
CA THR A 89 2.06 -7.82 9.74
C THR A 89 2.91 -8.04 8.49
N GLN A 90 3.70 -7.03 8.11
CA GLN A 90 4.66 -7.12 7.01
C GLN A 90 5.96 -7.85 7.38
N GLY A 91 6.12 -8.31 8.62
CA GLY A 91 7.34 -8.96 9.10
C GLY A 91 8.47 -7.97 9.46
N VAL A 92 8.18 -6.67 9.50
CA VAL A 92 9.14 -5.66 9.95
C VAL A 92 9.09 -5.59 11.48
N ILE A 93 10.15 -6.11 12.12
CA ILE A 93 10.29 -6.04 13.58
C ILE A 93 10.74 -4.64 13.96
N VAL A 94 9.81 -3.86 14.52
CA VAL A 94 10.07 -2.54 15.10
C VAL A 94 9.97 -2.63 16.63
N PRO A 95 10.84 -1.95 17.38
CA PRO A 95 10.70 -1.85 18.83
C PRO A 95 9.35 -1.19 19.23
N PRO A 96 8.68 -1.64 20.29
CA PRO A 96 7.44 -1.01 20.77
C PRO A 96 7.67 0.39 21.36
N ALA A 97 8.93 0.70 21.74
CA ALA A 97 9.35 2.03 22.18
C ALA A 97 9.59 3.01 21.02
N THR A 98 9.43 2.57 19.77
CA THR A 98 9.65 3.40 18.58
C THR A 98 8.64 4.53 18.50
N GLU A 99 9.15 5.75 18.38
CA GLU A 99 8.32 6.94 18.23
C GLU A 99 7.58 6.95 16.89
N LYS A 100 6.47 7.70 16.81
CA LYS A 100 5.64 7.78 15.60
C LYS A 100 6.46 8.14 14.35
N HIS A 101 7.38 9.10 14.47
CA HIS A 101 8.18 9.54 13.33
C HIS A 101 9.13 8.44 12.83
N ASN A 102 9.73 7.67 13.74
CA ASN A 102 10.56 6.52 13.38
C ASN A 102 9.74 5.39 12.75
N LEU A 103 8.51 5.12 13.23
CA LEU A 103 7.62 4.15 12.59
C LEU A 103 7.30 4.54 11.14
N ILE A 104 7.07 5.83 10.90
CA ILE A 104 6.82 6.36 9.55
C ILE A 104 8.05 6.16 8.67
N GLN A 105 9.26 6.46 9.17
CA GLN A 105 10.50 6.21 8.44
C GLN A 105 10.71 4.73 8.13
N HIS A 106 10.45 3.82 9.09
CA HIS A 106 10.54 2.39 8.86
C HIS A 106 9.56 1.89 7.78
N ALA A 107 8.33 2.40 7.76
CA ALA A 107 7.36 2.07 6.72
C ALA A 107 7.82 2.56 5.34
N LYS A 108 8.32 3.80 5.27
CA LYS A 108 8.86 4.39 4.04
C LYS A 108 10.06 3.61 3.50
N ASP A 109 11.04 3.34 4.36
CA ASP A 109 12.22 2.53 4.02
C ASP A 109 11.83 1.11 3.58
N TYR A 110 10.83 0.50 4.24
CA TYR A 110 10.30 -0.80 3.83
C TYR A 110 9.72 -0.76 2.41
N TRP A 111 8.88 0.22 2.08
CA TRP A 111 8.30 0.32 0.72
C TRP A 111 9.35 0.65 -0.33
N GLN A 112 10.34 1.47 0.01
CA GLN A 112 11.47 1.77 -0.87
C GLN A 112 12.36 0.53 -1.11
N LYS A 113 12.55 -0.33 -0.10
CA LYS A 113 13.24 -1.61 -0.29
C LYS A 113 12.41 -2.58 -1.14
N GLN A 114 11.10 -2.58 -0.98
CA GLN A 114 10.19 -3.40 -1.78
C GLN A 114 10.19 -3.02 -3.27
N SER A 115 10.28 -1.73 -3.64
CA SER A 115 10.48 -1.35 -5.06
C SER A 115 11.78 -1.92 -5.64
N HIS A 116 12.84 -1.94 -4.84
CA HIS A 116 14.14 -2.44 -5.29
C HIS A 116 14.20 -3.98 -5.37
N LEU A 117 13.44 -4.68 -4.50
CA LEU A 117 13.36 -6.15 -4.47
C LEU A 117 12.44 -6.71 -5.57
N LYS A 118 11.33 -6.03 -5.88
CA LYS A 118 10.44 -6.39 -7.00
C LYS A 118 11.12 -6.38 -8.38
N LEU A 119 12.28 -5.74 -8.51
CA LEU A 119 13.13 -5.80 -9.71
C LEU A 119 14.05 -7.03 -9.76
N LYS A 120 14.17 -7.80 -8.67
CA LYS A 120 15.02 -9.00 -8.59
C LYS A 120 14.27 -10.31 -8.40
N GLU A 121 12.97 -10.29 -8.15
CA GLU A 121 12.17 -11.50 -7.99
C GLU A 121 11.28 -11.74 -9.23
N THR A 122 11.95 -12.05 -10.34
CA THR A 122 11.42 -13.14 -11.17
C THR A 122 11.91 -14.40 -10.46
N PRO A 123 11.05 -15.16 -9.76
CA PRO A 123 11.41 -16.53 -9.43
C PRO A 123 11.54 -17.24 -10.77
N GLU A 124 12.78 -17.47 -11.20
CA GLU A 124 13.07 -18.51 -12.17
C GLU A 124 12.37 -19.77 -11.66
N PRO A 125 11.46 -20.39 -12.43
CA PRO A 125 10.91 -21.67 -12.05
C PRO A 125 12.07 -22.65 -12.12
N VAL A 126 12.68 -22.92 -10.97
CA VAL A 126 13.57 -24.07 -10.77
C VAL A 126 12.72 -25.29 -11.04
N LYS A 127 12.73 -25.74 -12.30
CA LYS A 127 12.23 -27.05 -12.69
C LYS A 127 13.23 -28.07 -12.18
N THR A 128 13.08 -28.44 -10.91
CA THR A 128 13.76 -29.59 -10.35
C THR A 128 13.08 -30.86 -10.88
N GLU A 129 13.95 -31.76 -11.36
CA GLU A 129 13.76 -33.21 -11.53
C GLU A 129 12.87 -33.76 -12.67
N ASP A 130 13.55 -34.27 -13.71
CA ASP A 130 13.29 -35.65 -14.18
C ASP A 130 14.67 -36.36 -14.23
N ILE A 131 15.14 -36.81 -13.06
CA ILE A 131 16.19 -37.82 -13.00
C ILE A 131 15.53 -39.12 -13.47
N ARG A 132 15.68 -39.45 -14.75
CA ARG A 132 15.34 -40.79 -15.23
C ARG A 132 16.38 -41.77 -14.73
N LEU A 133 16.06 -42.32 -13.56
CA LEU A 133 16.49 -43.63 -13.10
C LEU A 133 16.41 -44.64 -14.25
N PHE A 134 17.52 -45.37 -14.42
CA PHE A 134 17.59 -46.79 -14.77
C PHE A 134 16.25 -47.54 -14.84
N GLN A 135 15.96 -48.16 -15.98
CA GLN A 135 15.59 -49.58 -16.16
C GLN A 135 15.92 -49.95 -17.62
N GLN A 136 17.02 -50.69 -17.83
CA GLN A 136 17.10 -52.15 -18.07
C GLN A 136 16.98 -52.51 -19.55
#